data_AF-A0A7J9GRG4-F1
#
_entry.id   AF-A0A7J9GRG4-F1
#
_cell.length_a   1.000
_cell.length_b   1.000
_cell.length_c   1.000
_cell.angle_alpha   90.00
_cell.angle_beta   90.00
_cell.angle_gamma   90.00
#
_symmetry.space_group_name_H-M   'P 1'
#
loop_
_entity.id
_entity.type
_entity.pdbx_description
1 polymer ?
#
loop_
_entity_poly.entity_id
_entity_poly.type
_entity_poly.pdbx_seq_one_letter_code
_entity_poly.pdbx_strand_id
1 'polypeptide(L)'
;TEGNFTRNSTYETNLNRLLSSFSRSTAHENGFYNFSSGQGSNIANAIALCRGDVSSSDCFDCVNNANTELRDRCPNQIEASIWYDYCTFRYTNHFILGHAKTDPAFFIWYGDNVTNVEVFNQALGSILESLRNKASSGTSLGKFTIGSTRVSPFRTIYALAQCTLDLTLNGCSSCLSSVIVYIMQFCGRKQGVRVGNNSNSSGTTIIISISATAFALFLISACIFIILRLKKPKLKPRTATDHFSDANKLGQGGFGAVYKGTLAGGKLIAVKRLSSDSRQGDLEFKNEVQLMSNLHHKNLVRLQGFSLEGKERLLIYEFVPNGSLDKFLFDPVKKAYLDWETRYKIIE
;
A
#
# COMPACT_ATOMS: atom_id res chain seq x y z
N THR A 1 -22.40 -2.93 -11.45
CA THR A 1 -22.75 -2.90 -12.88
C THR A 1 -24.26 -2.92 -12.99
N GLU A 2 -24.83 -2.50 -14.12
CA GLU A 2 -26.27 -2.53 -14.37
C GLU A 2 -26.55 -2.72 -15.87
N GLY A 3 -27.46 -3.64 -16.22
CA GLY A 3 -27.86 -3.92 -17.61
C GLY A 3 -26.78 -4.58 -18.48
N ASN A 4 -27.22 -5.29 -19.53
CA ASN A 4 -26.32 -5.89 -20.52
C ASN A 4 -26.65 -5.40 -21.93
N PHE A 5 -25.64 -5.10 -22.74
CA PHE A 5 -25.81 -4.81 -24.16
C PHE A 5 -25.40 -6.02 -25.02
N THR A 6 -25.95 -6.09 -26.22
CA THR A 6 -25.59 -7.11 -27.21
C THR A 6 -24.23 -6.80 -27.83
N ARG A 7 -23.35 -7.80 -27.95
CA ARG A 7 -22.07 -7.64 -28.67
C ARG A 7 -22.28 -7.19 -30.11
N ASN A 8 -21.37 -6.37 -30.62
CA ASN A 8 -21.39 -5.70 -31.92
C ASN A 8 -22.62 -4.79 -32.12
N SER A 9 -23.24 -4.33 -31.02
CA SER A 9 -24.32 -3.34 -31.11
C SER A 9 -23.78 -1.94 -31.43
N THR A 10 -24.68 -1.08 -31.89
CA THR A 10 -24.40 0.36 -32.05
C THR A 10 -23.96 0.98 -30.72
N TYR A 11 -24.57 0.58 -29.60
CA TYR A 11 -24.16 1.00 -28.26
C TYR A 11 -22.70 0.62 -27.97
N GLU A 12 -22.29 -0.62 -28.22
CA GLU A 12 -20.89 -1.04 -28.00
C GLU A 12 -19.91 -0.23 -28.85
N THR A 13 -20.25 0.04 -30.11
CA THR A 13 -19.42 0.86 -31.00
C THR A 13 -19.27 2.28 -30.44
N ASN A 14 -20.35 2.88 -29.97
CA ASN A 14 -20.35 4.20 -29.34
C ASN A 14 -19.55 4.21 -28.04
N LEU A 15 -19.70 3.18 -27.21
CA LEU A 15 -18.92 3.00 -25.99
C LEU A 15 -17.42 2.88 -26.30
N ASN A 16 -17.00 2.04 -27.25
CA ASN A 16 -15.59 1.92 -27.60
C ASN A 16 -15.00 3.23 -28.15
N ARG A 17 -15.77 3.98 -28.96
CA ARG A 17 -15.38 5.32 -29.42
C ARG A 17 -15.21 6.28 -28.25
N LEU A 18 -16.16 6.30 -27.32
CA LEU A 18 -16.15 7.12 -26.10
C LEU A 18 -14.90 6.87 -25.26
N LEU A 19 -14.58 5.60 -25.00
CA LEU A 19 -13.46 5.22 -24.16
C LEU A 19 -12.11 5.56 -24.80
N SER A 20 -12.02 5.51 -26.14
CA SER A 20 -10.82 5.97 -26.86
C SER A 20 -10.54 7.47 -26.74
N SER A 21 -11.54 8.28 -26.38
CA SER A 21 -11.38 9.72 -26.21
C SER A 21 -10.54 10.08 -24.98
N PHE A 22 -10.58 9.25 -23.93
CA PHE A 22 -9.82 9.51 -22.69
C PHE A 22 -8.31 9.48 -22.92
N SER A 23 -7.80 8.53 -23.71
CA SER A 23 -6.36 8.40 -23.99
C SER A 23 -5.80 9.53 -24.87
N ARG A 24 -6.69 10.29 -25.55
CA ARG A 24 -6.32 11.43 -26.40
C ARG A 24 -6.48 12.78 -25.71
N SER A 25 -7.13 12.80 -24.54
CA SER A 25 -7.37 14.03 -23.81
C SER A 25 -6.25 14.30 -22.83
N THR A 26 -5.82 15.54 -22.73
CA THR A 26 -5.13 16.02 -21.51
C THR A 26 -6.13 16.12 -20.37
N ALA A 27 -5.69 15.93 -19.13
CA ALA A 27 -6.55 16.09 -17.97
C ALA A 27 -7.24 17.46 -18.00
N HIS A 28 -8.57 17.46 -18.03
CA HIS A 28 -9.36 18.68 -17.93
C HIS A 28 -9.10 19.36 -16.57
N GLU A 29 -9.25 20.68 -16.50
CA GLU A 29 -9.05 21.48 -15.28
C GLU A 29 -9.63 20.79 -14.04
N ASN A 30 -8.77 20.56 -13.04
CA ASN A 30 -9.09 19.87 -11.77
C ASN A 30 -9.43 18.37 -11.88
N GLY A 31 -8.99 17.69 -12.94
CA GLY A 31 -8.99 16.22 -13.03
C GLY A 31 -10.36 15.59 -13.28
N PHE A 32 -11.33 16.36 -13.79
CA PHE A 32 -12.67 15.87 -14.14
C PHE A 32 -12.83 15.73 -15.65
N TYR A 33 -13.27 14.56 -16.10
CA TYR A 33 -13.52 14.25 -17.50
C TYR A 33 -14.99 13.95 -17.69
N ASN A 34 -15.56 14.47 -18.77
CA ASN A 34 -16.88 14.08 -19.24
C ASN A 34 -16.83 13.87 -20.74
N PHE A 35 -17.38 12.76 -21.22
CA PHE A 35 -17.52 12.50 -22.64
C PHE A 35 -18.86 11.81 -22.90
N SER A 36 -19.37 12.00 -24.12
CA SER A 36 -20.53 11.29 -24.62
C SER A 36 -20.31 10.85 -26.08
N SER A 37 -20.96 9.76 -26.48
CA SER A 37 -20.90 9.25 -27.85
C SER A 37 -22.21 8.58 -28.24
N GLY A 38 -22.67 8.81 -29.46
CA GLY A 38 -23.96 8.30 -29.95
C GLY A 38 -25.15 9.19 -29.58
N GLN A 39 -26.35 8.69 -29.88
CA GLN A 39 -27.63 9.39 -29.69
C GLN A 39 -28.76 8.38 -29.42
N GLY A 40 -29.88 8.88 -28.88
CA GLY A 40 -31.08 8.08 -28.63
C GLY A 40 -30.82 6.91 -27.67
N SER A 41 -31.36 5.74 -27.98
CA SER A 41 -31.19 4.52 -27.17
C SER A 41 -29.78 3.94 -27.18
N ASN A 42 -28.89 4.44 -28.06
CA ASN A 42 -27.50 3.97 -28.19
C ASN A 42 -26.48 4.99 -27.65
N ILE A 43 -26.92 6.02 -26.92
CA ILE A 43 -25.99 6.98 -26.31
C ILE A 43 -25.18 6.30 -25.21
N ALA A 44 -23.87 6.53 -25.21
CA ALA A 44 -22.97 6.15 -24.14
C ALA A 44 -22.39 7.42 -23.51
N ASN A 45 -22.41 7.50 -22.18
CA ASN A 45 -21.86 8.61 -21.41
C ASN A 45 -20.79 8.09 -20.47
N ALA A 46 -19.72 8.85 -20.25
CA ALA A 46 -18.67 8.48 -19.30
C ALA A 46 -18.17 9.72 -18.56
N ILE A 47 -17.90 9.53 -17.27
CA ILE A 47 -17.19 10.49 -16.44
C ILE A 47 -15.99 9.81 -15.77
N ALA A 48 -14.94 10.59 -15.60
CA ALA A 48 -13.85 10.23 -14.70
C ALA A 48 -13.55 11.43 -13.79
N LEU A 49 -13.16 11.13 -12.55
CA LEU A 49 -12.77 12.16 -11.59
C LEU A 49 -11.52 11.70 -10.85
N CYS A 50 -10.47 12.48 -10.96
CA CYS A 50 -9.26 12.32 -10.16
C CYS A 50 -9.40 13.01 -8.81
N ARG A 51 -8.68 12.53 -7.81
CA ARG A 51 -8.59 13.19 -6.52
C ARG A 51 -7.89 14.54 -6.70
N GLY A 52 -8.37 15.59 -6.03
CA GLY A 52 -7.98 16.97 -6.34
C GLY A 52 -6.51 17.33 -6.06
N ASP A 53 -5.79 16.52 -5.28
CA ASP A 53 -4.36 16.67 -4.97
C ASP A 53 -3.44 15.78 -5.81
N VAL A 54 -3.98 15.06 -6.81
CA VAL A 54 -3.22 14.16 -7.68
C VAL A 54 -2.65 14.94 -8.87
N SER A 55 -1.41 14.62 -9.26
CA SER A 55 -0.75 15.26 -10.40
C SER A 55 -1.47 14.93 -11.72
N SER A 56 -1.33 15.78 -12.74
CA SER A 56 -1.98 15.54 -14.03
C SER A 56 -1.53 14.24 -14.71
N SER A 57 -0.27 13.84 -14.54
CA SER A 57 0.25 12.57 -15.06
C SER A 57 -0.35 11.37 -14.33
N ASP A 58 -0.33 11.37 -12.99
CA ASP A 58 -0.89 10.27 -12.20
C ASP A 58 -2.41 10.15 -12.40
N CYS A 59 -3.08 11.28 -12.58
CA CYS A 59 -4.50 11.34 -12.92
C CYS A 59 -4.76 10.69 -14.29
N PHE A 60 -3.98 11.06 -15.31
CA PHE A 60 -4.10 10.49 -16.65
C PHE A 60 -3.86 8.98 -16.64
N ASP A 61 -2.82 8.51 -15.96
CA ASP A 61 -2.49 7.08 -15.84
C ASP A 61 -3.62 6.32 -15.12
N CYS A 62 -4.11 6.87 -14.00
CA CYS A 62 -5.20 6.27 -13.24
C CYS A 62 -6.47 6.11 -14.08
N VAL A 63 -6.86 7.16 -14.82
CA VAL A 63 -8.07 7.16 -15.64
C VAL A 63 -7.97 6.17 -16.80
N ASN A 64 -6.83 6.08 -17.47
CA ASN A 64 -6.63 5.12 -18.55
C ASN A 64 -6.61 3.67 -18.03
N ASN A 65 -5.93 3.41 -16.91
CA ASN A 65 -5.93 2.09 -16.28
C ASN A 65 -7.33 1.68 -15.84
N ALA A 66 -8.08 2.61 -15.22
CA ALA A 66 -9.46 2.38 -14.79
C ALA A 66 -10.38 2.04 -15.97
N ASN A 67 -10.24 2.77 -17.09
CA ASN A 67 -10.98 2.53 -18.31
C ASN A 67 -10.72 1.11 -18.86
N THR A 68 -9.45 0.73 -19.03
CA THR A 68 -9.06 -0.60 -19.51
C THR A 68 -9.55 -1.71 -18.58
N GLU A 69 -9.25 -1.62 -17.29
CA GLU A 69 -9.62 -2.66 -16.32
C GLU A 69 -11.14 -2.81 -16.21
N LEU A 70 -11.88 -1.71 -16.24
CA LEU A 70 -13.34 -1.76 -16.16
C LEU A 70 -13.94 -2.49 -17.38
N ARG A 71 -13.38 -2.30 -18.58
CA ARG A 71 -13.83 -3.01 -19.78
C ARG A 71 -13.45 -4.48 -19.79
N ASP A 72 -12.27 -4.82 -19.29
CA ASP A 72 -11.84 -6.21 -19.17
C ASP A 72 -12.71 -7.00 -18.18
N ARG A 73 -13.05 -6.38 -17.04
CA ARG A 73 -13.93 -6.99 -16.03
C ARG A 73 -15.41 -7.00 -16.44
N CYS A 74 -15.85 -6.01 -17.20
CA CYS A 74 -17.25 -5.78 -17.56
C CYS A 74 -17.44 -5.71 -19.09
N PRO A 75 -17.25 -6.83 -19.83
CA PRO A 75 -17.18 -6.80 -21.29
C PRO A 75 -18.48 -6.35 -21.96
N ASN A 76 -19.63 -6.70 -21.39
CA ASN A 76 -20.96 -6.50 -21.97
C ASN A 76 -21.95 -5.71 -21.07
N GLN A 77 -21.46 -5.02 -20.05
CA GLN A 77 -22.31 -4.26 -19.12
C GLN A 77 -22.63 -2.87 -19.67
N ILE A 78 -23.89 -2.44 -19.57
CA ILE A 78 -24.34 -1.10 -19.98
C ILE A 78 -23.85 -0.04 -19.01
N GLU A 79 -23.87 -0.34 -17.71
CA GLU A 79 -23.34 0.54 -16.68
C GLU A 79 -22.26 -0.17 -15.89
N ALA A 80 -21.12 0.49 -15.74
CA ALA A 80 -20.06 0.02 -14.89
C ALA A 80 -19.34 1.18 -14.22
N SER A 81 -18.75 0.91 -13.07
CA SER A 81 -18.00 1.90 -12.29
C SER A 81 -16.85 1.21 -11.57
N ILE A 82 -15.73 1.92 -11.46
CA ILE A 82 -14.53 1.49 -10.73
C ILE A 82 -13.98 2.67 -9.92
N TRP A 83 -13.41 2.35 -8.76
CA TRP A 83 -12.82 3.31 -7.84
C TRP A 83 -11.42 2.87 -7.48
N TYR A 84 -10.47 3.76 -7.70
CA TYR A 84 -9.11 3.68 -7.17
C TYR A 84 -8.87 4.79 -6.16
N ASP A 85 -7.69 4.81 -5.56
CA ASP A 85 -7.29 5.84 -4.60
C ASP A 85 -7.08 7.21 -5.25
N TYR A 86 -6.70 7.23 -6.52
CA TYR A 86 -6.39 8.46 -7.27
C TYR A 86 -7.49 8.91 -8.21
N CYS A 87 -8.40 8.02 -8.62
CA CYS A 87 -9.48 8.37 -9.53
C CYS A 87 -10.67 7.42 -9.45
N THR A 88 -11.79 7.86 -10.00
CA THR A 88 -13.00 7.08 -10.21
C THR A 88 -13.38 7.15 -11.69
N PHE A 89 -13.91 6.07 -12.25
CA PHE A 89 -14.36 6.00 -13.64
C PHE A 89 -15.73 5.34 -13.72
N ARG A 90 -16.65 5.92 -14.49
CA ARG A 90 -18.02 5.39 -14.68
C ARG A 90 -18.49 5.65 -16.10
N TYR A 91 -19.18 4.67 -16.68
CA TYR A 91 -19.94 4.84 -17.91
C TYR A 91 -21.36 4.30 -17.78
N THR A 92 -22.31 4.87 -18.53
CA THR A 92 -23.73 4.50 -18.55
C THR A 92 -24.37 4.76 -19.92
N ASN A 93 -25.63 4.35 -20.12
CA ASN A 93 -26.45 4.69 -21.29
C ASN A 93 -27.40 5.88 -21.11
N HIS A 94 -27.31 6.58 -19.98
CA HIS A 94 -28.17 7.70 -19.64
C HIS A 94 -27.33 8.89 -19.20
N PHE A 95 -27.91 10.09 -19.12
CA PHE A 95 -27.14 11.28 -18.79
C PHE A 95 -26.67 11.28 -17.32
N ILE A 96 -25.40 11.60 -17.10
CA ILE A 96 -24.71 11.44 -15.81
C ILE A 96 -24.12 12.74 -15.27
N LEU A 97 -24.61 13.91 -15.67
CA LEU A 97 -24.18 15.20 -15.10
C LEU A 97 -25.33 15.90 -14.38
N GLY A 98 -25.02 16.71 -13.38
CA GLY A 98 -25.91 17.63 -12.68
C GLY A 98 -26.85 16.99 -11.66
N HIS A 99 -26.80 15.67 -11.47
CA HIS A 99 -27.77 14.94 -10.66
C HIS A 99 -27.12 14.22 -9.47
N ALA A 100 -27.17 14.88 -8.30
CA ALA A 100 -26.78 14.26 -7.04
C ALA A 100 -27.82 13.23 -6.60
N LYS A 101 -27.42 11.96 -6.47
CA LYS A 101 -28.17 10.94 -5.74
C LYS A 101 -27.52 10.78 -4.35
N THR A 102 -28.33 10.45 -3.35
CA THR A 102 -27.95 10.54 -1.93
C THR A 102 -27.55 9.22 -1.29
N ASP A 103 -27.77 8.10 -1.98
CA ASP A 103 -27.49 6.76 -1.44
C ASP A 103 -26.07 6.29 -1.79
N PRO A 104 -25.27 5.82 -0.81
CA PRO A 104 -23.90 5.39 -1.04
C PRO A 104 -23.85 4.10 -1.87
N ALA A 105 -22.86 4.03 -2.77
CA ALA A 105 -22.60 2.84 -3.58
C ALA A 105 -21.83 1.77 -2.85
N PHE A 106 -20.88 2.22 -2.02
CA PHE A 106 -20.07 1.35 -1.22
C PHE A 106 -19.60 2.10 0.02
N PHE A 107 -19.35 1.33 1.06
CA PHE A 107 -18.73 1.78 2.29
C PHE A 107 -17.78 0.68 2.73
N ILE A 108 -16.54 1.08 3.04
CA ILE A 108 -15.54 0.16 3.54
C ILE A 108 -14.95 0.77 4.80
N TRP A 109 -14.79 -0.03 5.84
CA TRP A 109 -14.14 0.39 7.07
C TRP A 109 -12.91 -0.46 7.31
N TYR A 110 -11.90 0.15 7.93
CA TYR A 110 -10.64 -0.51 8.25
C TYR A 110 -10.23 -0.15 9.68
N GLY A 111 -9.45 -1.04 10.29
CA GLY A 111 -8.92 -0.87 11.65
C GLY A 111 -9.91 -1.24 12.75
N ASP A 112 -9.41 -1.17 13.97
CA ASP A 112 -10.16 -1.51 15.18
C ASP A 112 -11.24 -0.47 15.50
N ASN A 113 -12.07 -0.78 16.49
CA ASN A 113 -13.01 0.21 17.01
C ASN A 113 -12.26 1.32 17.78
N VAL A 114 -12.84 2.51 17.80
CA VAL A 114 -12.38 3.60 18.67
C VAL A 114 -12.73 3.31 20.12
N THR A 115 -11.87 3.70 21.06
CA THR A 115 -12.08 3.47 22.50
C THR A 115 -13.07 4.45 23.10
N ASN A 116 -12.93 5.75 22.82
CA ASN A 116 -13.87 6.79 23.25
C ASN A 116 -14.71 7.25 22.04
N VAL A 117 -15.89 6.65 21.89
CA VAL A 117 -16.79 6.87 20.75
C VAL A 117 -17.38 8.28 20.75
N GLU A 118 -17.69 8.83 21.93
CA GLU A 118 -18.36 10.13 22.05
C GLU A 118 -17.46 11.28 21.62
N VAL A 119 -16.26 11.36 22.21
CA VAL A 119 -15.26 12.40 21.86
C VAL A 119 -14.83 12.26 20.40
N PHE A 120 -14.70 11.02 19.92
CA PHE A 120 -14.40 10.76 18.51
C PHE A 120 -15.52 11.25 17.59
N ASN A 121 -16.78 10.92 17.87
CA ASN A 121 -17.92 11.32 17.04
C ASN A 121 -18.13 12.83 17.04
N GLN A 122 -17.88 13.51 18.16
CA GLN A 122 -17.94 14.97 18.21
C GLN A 122 -16.88 15.60 17.29
N ALA A 123 -15.63 15.14 17.37
CA ALA A 123 -14.56 15.61 16.52
C ALA A 123 -14.80 15.26 15.03
N LEU A 124 -15.29 14.05 14.77
CA LEU A 124 -15.63 13.55 13.43
C LEU A 124 -16.75 14.37 12.80
N GLY A 125 -17.85 14.61 13.51
CA GLY A 125 -18.95 15.42 13.01
C GLY A 125 -18.50 16.84 12.67
N SER A 126 -17.71 17.47 13.55
CA SER A 126 -17.18 18.82 13.33
C SER A 126 -16.30 18.93 12.09
N ILE A 127 -15.36 18.01 11.89
CA ILE A 127 -14.49 18.04 10.70
C ILE A 127 -15.25 17.74 9.42
N LEU A 128 -16.17 16.77 9.43
CA LEU A 128 -16.97 16.43 8.25
C LEU A 128 -17.87 17.59 7.81
N GLU A 129 -18.49 18.29 8.76
CA GLU A 129 -19.29 19.48 8.50
C GLU A 129 -18.45 20.63 7.89
N SER A 130 -17.25 20.84 8.44
CA SER A 130 -16.30 21.83 7.90
C SER A 130 -15.89 21.50 6.47
N LEU A 131 -15.55 20.23 6.21
CA LEU A 131 -15.16 19.77 4.89
C LEU A 131 -16.30 19.85 3.89
N ARG A 132 -17.54 19.55 4.32
CA ARG A 132 -18.74 19.70 3.49
C ARG A 132 -18.88 21.12 2.95
N ASN A 133 -18.83 22.10 3.85
CA ASN A 133 -19.03 23.50 3.48
C ASN A 133 -17.92 23.97 2.51
N LYS A 134 -16.66 23.58 2.76
CA LYS A 134 -15.51 23.92 1.89
C LYS A 134 -15.54 23.23 0.53
N ALA A 135 -15.85 21.93 0.47
CA ALA A 135 -15.95 21.19 -0.80
C ALA A 135 -17.08 21.77 -1.66
N SER A 136 -18.21 22.12 -1.04
CA SER A 136 -19.40 22.61 -1.73
C SER A 136 -19.19 23.98 -2.36
N SER A 137 -18.51 24.89 -1.67
CA SER A 137 -18.16 26.23 -2.17
C SER A 137 -17.10 26.20 -3.28
N GLY A 138 -16.34 25.11 -3.40
CA GLY A 138 -15.21 24.99 -4.30
C GLY A 138 -13.91 25.54 -3.71
N THR A 139 -12.79 25.03 -4.21
CA THR A 139 -11.41 25.42 -3.88
C THR A 139 -10.60 25.58 -5.17
N SER A 140 -9.32 25.95 -5.07
CA SER A 140 -8.41 25.99 -6.22
C SER A 140 -8.15 24.61 -6.84
N LEU A 141 -8.51 23.52 -6.15
CA LEU A 141 -8.40 22.13 -6.60
C LEU A 141 -9.77 21.57 -7.04
N GLY A 142 -10.72 22.44 -7.39
CA GLY A 142 -12.09 22.06 -7.67
C GLY A 142 -12.93 21.86 -6.41
N LYS A 143 -13.90 20.95 -6.42
CA LYS A 143 -14.73 20.65 -5.25
C LYS A 143 -14.07 19.60 -4.35
N PHE A 144 -12.81 19.83 -3.99
CA PHE A 144 -11.97 18.94 -3.18
C PHE A 144 -11.41 19.70 -1.98
N THR A 145 -11.38 19.05 -0.82
CA THR A 145 -10.75 19.58 0.38
C THR A 145 -10.23 18.47 1.30
N ILE A 146 -9.20 18.81 2.07
CA ILE A 146 -8.60 17.97 3.09
C ILE A 146 -8.61 18.72 4.42
N GLY A 147 -8.64 17.99 5.53
CA GLY A 147 -8.58 18.58 6.85
C GLY A 147 -8.11 17.58 7.90
N SER A 148 -7.83 18.12 9.07
CA SER A 148 -7.50 17.31 10.23
C SER A 148 -8.02 17.93 11.52
N THR A 149 -8.35 17.11 12.51
CA THR A 149 -8.73 17.56 13.85
C THR A 149 -8.15 16.65 14.92
N ARG A 150 -7.70 17.23 16.03
CA ARG A 150 -7.14 16.47 17.16
C ARG A 150 -8.26 15.96 18.05
N VAL A 151 -8.28 14.65 18.30
CA VAL A 151 -9.23 13.99 19.22
C VAL A 151 -8.59 13.82 20.60
N SER A 152 -7.27 13.57 20.63
CA SER A 152 -6.46 13.49 21.83
C SER A 152 -5.00 13.87 21.53
N PRO A 153 -4.11 13.99 22.53
CA PRO A 153 -2.70 14.32 22.30
C PRO A 153 -1.97 13.38 21.33
N PHE A 154 -2.45 12.14 21.20
CA PHE A 154 -1.84 11.09 20.36
C PHE A 154 -2.73 10.66 19.20
N ARG A 155 -3.91 11.26 19.00
CA ARG A 155 -4.85 10.86 17.94
C ARG A 155 -5.36 12.08 17.20
N THR A 156 -5.11 12.08 15.89
CA THR A 156 -5.63 13.06 14.96
C THR A 156 -6.49 12.33 13.93
N ILE A 157 -7.67 12.86 13.66
CA ILE A 157 -8.50 12.46 12.53
C ILE A 157 -8.01 13.23 11.32
N TYR A 158 -7.70 12.54 10.24
CA TYR A 158 -7.50 13.11 8.91
C TYR A 158 -8.71 12.75 8.06
N ALA A 159 -9.25 13.72 7.34
CA ALA A 159 -10.39 13.53 6.48
C ALA A 159 -10.21 14.31 5.17
N LEU A 160 -10.78 13.77 4.09
CA LEU A 160 -10.92 14.46 2.82
C LEU A 160 -12.38 14.39 2.36
N ALA A 161 -12.82 15.36 1.58
CA ALA A 161 -14.14 15.36 0.94
C ALA A 161 -14.02 15.87 -0.49
N GLN A 162 -14.76 15.24 -1.40
CA GLN A 162 -14.77 15.61 -2.80
C GLN A 162 -16.17 15.51 -3.40
N CYS A 163 -16.48 16.38 -4.36
CA CYS A 163 -17.61 16.27 -5.26
C CYS A 163 -17.13 16.35 -6.72
N THR A 164 -17.93 15.87 -7.66
CA THR A 164 -17.70 16.16 -9.08
C THR A 164 -18.02 17.63 -9.38
N LEU A 165 -17.35 18.18 -10.39
CA LEU A 165 -17.38 19.62 -10.69
C LEU A 165 -18.71 20.10 -11.28
N ASP A 166 -19.49 19.21 -11.85
CA ASP A 166 -20.79 19.50 -12.46
C ASP A 166 -21.93 19.71 -11.44
N LEU A 167 -21.69 19.39 -10.16
CA LEU A 167 -22.67 19.63 -9.10
C LEU A 167 -22.70 21.10 -8.69
N THR A 168 -23.90 21.64 -8.48
CA THR A 168 -24.09 22.96 -7.86
C THR A 168 -23.55 22.95 -6.42
N LEU A 169 -23.41 24.14 -5.81
CA LEU A 169 -23.06 24.26 -4.40
C LEU A 169 -24.02 23.45 -3.52
N ASN A 170 -25.32 23.63 -3.73
CA ASN A 170 -26.35 22.90 -2.98
C ASN A 170 -26.35 21.41 -3.30
N GLY A 171 -26.13 21.02 -4.56
CA GLY A 171 -26.04 19.62 -4.96
C GLY A 171 -24.89 18.88 -4.27
N CYS A 172 -23.70 19.49 -4.22
CA CYS A 172 -22.55 18.94 -3.50
C CYS A 172 -22.80 18.89 -1.98
N SER A 173 -23.34 19.97 -1.40
CA SER A 173 -23.63 20.04 0.04
C SER A 173 -24.64 18.98 0.48
N SER A 174 -25.74 18.82 -0.27
CA SER A 174 -26.74 17.79 0.02
C SER A 174 -26.15 16.38 -0.12
N CYS A 175 -25.37 16.10 -1.17
CA CYS A 175 -24.74 14.79 -1.35
C CYS A 175 -23.80 14.44 -0.18
N LEU A 176 -22.93 15.37 0.20
CA LEU A 176 -22.02 15.20 1.32
C LEU A 176 -22.77 15.08 2.65
N SER A 177 -23.86 15.83 2.86
CA SER A 177 -24.69 15.70 4.07
C SER A 177 -25.26 14.29 4.22
N SER A 178 -25.78 13.69 3.15
CA SER A 178 -26.26 12.31 3.18
C SER A 178 -25.16 11.34 3.55
N VAL A 179 -23.97 11.47 2.94
CA VAL A 179 -22.81 10.63 3.27
C VAL A 179 -22.39 10.79 4.73
N ILE A 180 -22.43 11.99 5.28
CA ILE A 180 -22.11 12.25 6.70
C ILE A 180 -23.09 11.50 7.62
N VAL A 181 -24.39 11.57 7.36
CA VAL A 181 -25.40 10.82 8.13
C VAL A 181 -25.09 9.32 8.12
N TYR A 182 -24.77 8.76 6.94
CA TYR A 182 -24.38 7.36 6.82
C TYR A 182 -23.09 7.03 7.61
N ILE A 183 -22.06 7.87 7.52
CA ILE A 183 -20.81 7.67 8.28
C ILE A 183 -21.10 7.64 9.78
N MET A 184 -21.87 8.60 10.28
CA MET A 184 -22.16 8.70 11.71
C MET A 184 -22.99 7.50 12.21
N GLN A 185 -23.96 7.03 11.40
CA GLN A 185 -24.85 5.93 11.77
C GLN A 185 -24.16 4.55 11.72
N PHE A 186 -23.41 4.27 10.65
CA PHE A 186 -22.88 2.92 10.39
C PHE A 186 -21.40 2.77 10.72
N CYS A 187 -20.65 3.87 10.72
CA CYS A 187 -19.19 3.84 10.81
C CYS A 187 -18.61 4.66 11.96
N GLY A 188 -19.43 5.35 12.78
CA GLY A 188 -18.97 6.23 13.87
C GLY A 188 -18.13 5.53 14.95
N ARG A 189 -18.04 4.20 14.95
CA ARG A 189 -17.19 3.44 15.87
C ARG A 189 -15.86 2.99 15.26
N LYS A 190 -15.65 3.21 13.95
CA LYS A 190 -14.50 2.68 13.20
C LYS A 190 -13.38 3.70 13.11
N GLN A 191 -12.13 3.23 13.22
CA GLN A 191 -10.95 4.10 13.14
C GLN A 191 -10.66 4.60 11.73
N GLY A 192 -11.08 3.86 10.70
CA GLY A 192 -10.95 4.28 9.31
C GLY A 192 -12.17 3.91 8.50
N VAL A 193 -12.58 4.83 7.61
CA VAL A 193 -13.79 4.70 6.79
C VAL A 193 -13.54 5.31 5.43
N ARG A 194 -13.98 4.61 4.38
CA ARG A 194 -14.13 5.14 3.03
C ARG A 194 -15.57 4.96 2.58
N VAL A 195 -16.25 6.05 2.28
CA VAL A 195 -17.58 6.01 1.65
C VAL A 195 -17.49 6.59 0.26
N GLY A 196 -18.06 5.86 -0.71
CA GLY A 196 -18.20 6.29 -2.08
C GLY A 196 -19.62 6.19 -2.58
N ASN A 197 -20.01 7.14 -3.43
CA ASN A 197 -21.32 7.16 -4.09
C ASN A 197 -21.18 6.83 -5.59
N ASN A 198 -22.15 6.09 -6.16
CA ASN A 198 -22.22 5.67 -7.59
C ASN A 198 -22.97 6.69 -8.43
N SER A 199 -23.45 7.74 -7.81
CA SER A 199 -24.44 8.62 -8.41
C SER A 199 -23.95 9.23 -9.72
N ASN A 200 -24.90 9.50 -10.61
CA ASN A 200 -24.80 10.16 -11.91
C ASN A 200 -24.14 11.54 -11.83
N SER A 201 -22.84 11.52 -11.58
CA SER A 201 -21.96 12.61 -11.13
C SER A 201 -21.91 12.87 -9.63
N SER A 202 -21.56 11.88 -8.82
CA SER A 202 -20.89 12.24 -7.57
C SER A 202 -19.92 11.16 -7.14
N GLY A 203 -18.69 11.25 -7.64
CA GLY A 203 -17.51 10.61 -7.06
C GLY A 203 -17.19 11.26 -5.71
N THR A 204 -18.08 11.10 -4.74
CA THR A 204 -17.82 11.53 -3.37
C THR A 204 -16.95 10.50 -2.72
N THR A 205 -15.76 10.86 -2.27
CA THR A 205 -14.91 9.99 -1.46
C THR A 205 -14.62 10.70 -0.15
N ILE A 206 -14.96 10.09 0.98
CA ILE A 206 -14.50 10.54 2.30
C ILE A 206 -13.58 9.47 2.85
N ILE A 207 -12.28 9.75 2.93
CA ILE A 207 -11.31 8.87 3.59
C ILE A 207 -11.03 9.43 4.96
N ILE A 208 -11.37 8.68 6.01
CA ILE A 208 -11.00 8.95 7.38
C ILE A 208 -9.87 8.01 7.76
N SER A 209 -8.74 8.57 8.20
CA SER A 209 -7.68 7.78 8.83
C SER A 209 -7.30 8.40 10.17
N ILE A 210 -7.22 7.56 11.19
CA ILE A 210 -6.60 7.94 12.46
C ILE A 210 -5.16 7.47 12.40
N SER A 211 -4.22 8.41 12.25
CA SER A 211 -2.85 8.11 12.65
C SER A 211 -2.77 8.32 14.15
N ALA A 212 -2.45 7.27 14.91
CA ALA A 212 -1.87 7.50 16.21
C ALA A 212 -0.55 8.23 15.96
N THR A 213 -0.42 9.50 16.37
CA THR A 213 0.88 10.15 16.45
C THR A 213 1.62 9.50 17.61
N ALA A 214 2.04 8.26 17.40
CA ALA A 214 2.93 7.56 18.29
C ALA A 214 4.32 8.24 18.32
N PHE A 215 4.50 9.40 17.68
CA PHE A 215 5.75 10.15 17.59
C PHE A 215 6.40 10.43 18.95
N ALA A 216 5.67 10.74 20.02
CA ALA A 216 6.33 11.01 21.31
C ALA A 216 6.82 9.73 22.00
N LEU A 217 6.01 8.66 21.99
CA LEU A 217 6.37 7.38 22.60
C LEU A 217 7.30 6.55 21.71
N PHE A 218 7.21 6.65 20.38
CA PHE A 218 8.21 6.13 19.45
C PHE A 218 9.47 6.97 19.45
N LEU A 219 9.46 8.29 19.67
CA LEU A 219 10.73 9.01 19.82
C LEU A 219 11.36 8.73 21.18
N ILE A 220 10.60 8.56 22.26
CA ILE A 220 11.18 8.17 23.55
C ILE A 220 11.60 6.70 23.52
N SER A 221 10.76 5.79 23.01
CA SER A 221 11.08 4.37 22.84
C SER A 221 12.15 4.15 21.78
N ALA A 222 12.15 4.86 20.65
CA ALA A 222 13.21 4.79 19.66
C ALA A 222 14.45 5.56 20.10
N CYS A 223 14.40 6.65 20.87
CA CYS A 223 15.60 7.22 21.48
C CYS A 223 16.15 6.25 22.52
N ILE A 224 15.32 5.64 23.37
CA ILE A 224 15.75 4.59 24.31
C ILE A 224 16.28 3.38 23.54
N PHE A 225 15.61 2.93 22.48
CA PHE A 225 16.01 1.77 21.67
C PHE A 225 17.23 2.08 20.79
N ILE A 226 17.40 3.31 20.29
CA ILE A 226 18.58 3.80 19.58
C ILE A 226 19.72 3.98 20.57
N ILE A 227 19.51 4.52 21.76
CA ILE A 227 20.51 4.60 22.84
C ILE A 227 20.90 3.18 23.31
N LEU A 228 19.94 2.25 23.42
CA LEU A 228 20.17 0.84 23.76
C LEU A 228 20.77 0.04 22.58
N ARG A 229 20.51 0.41 21.31
CA ARG A 229 21.13 -0.18 20.11
C ARG A 229 22.50 0.39 19.82
N LEU A 230 22.75 1.67 20.10
CA LEU A 230 24.07 2.32 20.02
C LEU A 230 24.98 1.90 21.19
N LYS A 231 24.41 1.38 22.28
CA LYS A 231 25.15 0.66 23.33
C LYS A 231 25.31 -0.84 23.09
N LYS A 232 24.86 -1.41 21.96
CA LYS A 232 25.34 -2.75 21.56
C LYS A 232 26.77 -2.60 21.03
N PRO A 233 27.74 -3.40 21.52
CA PRO A 233 29.09 -3.33 20.99
C PRO A 233 29.04 -3.60 19.49
N LYS A 234 29.55 -2.67 18.67
CA LYS A 234 29.71 -2.89 17.23
C LYS A 234 30.46 -4.20 17.06
N LEU A 235 29.84 -5.21 16.45
CA LEU A 235 30.55 -6.43 16.07
C LEU A 235 31.70 -6.00 15.15
N LYS A 236 32.93 -6.37 15.50
CA LYS A 236 34.14 -6.11 14.71
C LYS A 236 34.50 -7.38 13.93
N PRO A 237 33.82 -7.69 12.81
CA PRO A 237 33.98 -8.96 12.10
C PRO A 237 35.42 -9.19 11.64
N ARG A 238 36.12 -8.15 11.17
CA ARG A 238 37.53 -8.22 10.77
C ARG A 238 38.43 -8.73 11.89
N THR A 239 38.32 -8.18 13.09
CA THR A 239 39.11 -8.64 14.23
C THR A 239 38.68 -10.03 14.67
N ALA A 240 37.37 -10.30 14.66
CA ALA A 240 36.83 -11.59 15.10
C ALA A 240 37.28 -12.77 14.21
N THR A 241 37.49 -12.54 12.92
CA THR A 241 37.92 -13.56 11.95
C THR A 241 39.43 -13.60 11.76
N ASP A 242 40.20 -12.91 12.60
CA ASP A 242 41.65 -12.70 12.42
C ASP A 242 41.97 -12.19 11.00
N HIS A 243 41.37 -11.05 10.67
CA HIS A 243 41.51 -10.38 9.38
C HIS A 243 41.12 -11.24 8.16
N PHE A 244 40.16 -12.16 8.35
CA PHE A 244 39.74 -13.15 7.35
C PHE A 244 40.87 -14.10 6.94
N SER A 245 41.70 -14.50 7.91
CA SER A 245 42.74 -15.51 7.73
C SER A 245 42.18 -16.81 7.14
N ASP A 246 42.91 -17.42 6.22
CA ASP A 246 42.55 -18.70 5.63
C ASP A 246 42.46 -19.83 6.67
N ALA A 247 43.18 -19.72 7.80
CA ALA A 247 43.07 -20.65 8.92
C ALA A 247 41.66 -20.69 9.52
N ASN A 248 40.89 -19.60 9.37
CA ASN A 248 39.51 -19.50 9.83
C ASN A 248 38.49 -19.77 8.73
N LYS A 249 38.90 -20.12 7.51
CA LYS A 249 37.98 -20.30 6.39
C LYS A 249 37.17 -21.60 6.54
N LEU A 250 35.84 -21.49 6.53
CA LEU A 250 34.90 -22.60 6.63
C LEU A 250 34.47 -23.14 5.27
N GLY A 251 34.50 -22.29 4.24
CA GLY A 251 34.14 -22.66 2.87
C GLY A 251 34.06 -21.46 1.94
N GLN A 252 33.99 -21.72 0.64
CA GLN A 252 33.86 -20.71 -0.40
C GLN A 252 33.00 -21.24 -1.54
N GLY A 253 32.12 -20.39 -2.08
CA GLY A 253 31.30 -20.67 -3.26
C GLY A 253 31.13 -19.42 -4.13
N GLY A 254 30.24 -19.47 -5.12
CA GLY A 254 29.99 -18.36 -6.04
C GLY A 254 29.54 -17.05 -5.38
N PHE A 255 28.99 -17.15 -4.16
CA PHE A 255 28.48 -16.03 -3.37
C PHE A 255 29.48 -15.52 -2.32
N GLY A 256 30.76 -15.93 -2.41
CA GLY A 256 31.81 -15.50 -1.50
C GLY A 256 32.29 -16.56 -0.51
N ALA A 257 33.12 -16.12 0.44
CA ALA A 257 33.79 -16.99 1.40
C ALA A 257 33.21 -16.82 2.81
N VAL A 258 33.14 -17.92 3.57
CA VAL A 258 32.66 -17.95 4.94
C VAL A 258 33.82 -18.22 5.88
N TYR A 259 33.96 -17.40 6.91
CA TYR A 259 35.02 -17.50 7.91
C TYR A 259 34.42 -17.72 9.30
N LYS A 260 35.08 -18.55 10.10
CA LYS A 260 34.83 -18.64 11.54
C LYS A 260 35.37 -17.38 12.21
N GLY A 261 34.65 -16.87 13.19
CA GLY A 261 35.14 -15.78 14.02
C GLY A 261 34.76 -15.95 15.47
N THR A 262 35.46 -15.24 16.34
CA THR A 262 35.22 -15.22 17.79
C THR A 262 35.04 -13.77 18.23
N LEU A 263 33.85 -13.45 18.74
CA LEU A 263 33.56 -12.12 19.30
C LEU A 263 34.09 -11.99 20.73
N ALA A 264 34.16 -10.75 21.22
CA ALA A 264 34.42 -10.47 22.63
C ALA A 264 33.43 -11.24 23.52
N GLY A 265 33.97 -12.00 24.48
CA GLY A 265 33.17 -12.92 25.32
C GLY A 265 33.13 -14.37 24.81
N GLY A 266 33.95 -14.75 23.82
CA GLY A 266 34.12 -16.15 23.39
C GLY A 266 33.00 -16.67 22.46
N LYS A 267 32.08 -15.81 22.04
CA LYS A 267 30.97 -16.19 21.18
C LYS A 267 31.45 -16.47 19.75
N LEU A 268 31.25 -17.71 19.29
CA LEU A 268 31.56 -18.11 17.92
C LEU A 268 30.53 -17.58 16.92
N ILE A 269 31.02 -17.13 15.77
CA ILE A 269 30.24 -16.62 14.65
C ILE A 269 30.75 -17.20 13.32
N ALA A 270 29.90 -17.17 12.31
CA ALA A 270 30.28 -17.37 10.93
C ALA A 270 30.09 -16.06 10.16
N VAL A 271 31.14 -15.57 9.52
CA VAL A 271 31.12 -14.33 8.73
C VAL A 271 31.22 -14.67 7.26
N LYS A 272 30.12 -14.48 6.53
CA LYS A 272 30.07 -14.59 5.08
C LYS A 272 30.49 -13.26 4.47
N ARG A 273 31.65 -13.25 3.83
CA ARG A 273 32.19 -12.13 3.06
C ARG A 273 31.78 -12.32 1.60
N LEU A 274 30.83 -11.51 1.15
CA LEU A 274 30.36 -11.57 -0.23
C LEU A 274 31.45 -11.04 -1.18
N SER A 275 31.45 -11.53 -2.41
CA SER A 275 32.41 -11.09 -3.44
C SER A 275 32.27 -9.59 -3.72
N SER A 276 33.39 -8.90 -3.92
CA SER A 276 33.46 -7.45 -4.17
C SER A 276 33.13 -7.04 -5.62
N ASP A 277 32.98 -8.00 -6.53
CA ASP A 277 33.22 -7.76 -7.95
C ASP A 277 31.94 -7.58 -8.80
N SER A 278 30.80 -7.17 -8.25
CA SER A 278 29.58 -6.98 -9.05
C SER A 278 28.45 -6.16 -8.39
N ARG A 279 27.49 -5.69 -9.22
CA ARG A 279 26.13 -5.30 -8.78
C ARG A 279 25.37 -6.46 -8.13
N GLN A 280 25.78 -7.69 -8.41
CA GLN A 280 25.18 -8.91 -7.90
C GLN A 280 25.48 -9.13 -6.41
N GLY A 281 26.68 -8.80 -5.91
CA GLY A 281 26.99 -8.86 -4.47
C GLY A 281 26.11 -7.92 -3.63
N ASP A 282 25.77 -6.74 -4.14
CA ASP A 282 24.84 -5.80 -3.48
C ASP A 282 23.39 -6.31 -3.49
N LEU A 283 22.95 -6.92 -4.59
CA LEU A 283 21.62 -7.52 -4.71
C LEU A 283 21.49 -8.74 -3.79
N GLU A 284 22.49 -9.62 -3.76
CA GLU A 284 22.55 -10.78 -2.88
C GLU A 284 22.56 -10.37 -1.41
N PHE A 285 23.35 -9.35 -1.07
CA PHE A 285 23.37 -8.79 0.27
C PHE A 285 21.97 -8.30 0.69
N LYS A 286 21.31 -7.51 -0.17
CA LYS A 286 19.97 -6.99 0.12
C LYS A 286 18.94 -8.11 0.26
N ASN A 287 18.95 -9.08 -0.66
CA ASN A 287 18.03 -10.21 -0.62
C ASN A 287 18.23 -11.05 0.66
N GLU A 288 19.48 -11.37 1.00
CA GLU A 288 19.79 -12.22 2.16
C GLU A 288 19.48 -11.49 3.47
N VAL A 289 19.77 -10.19 3.59
CA VAL A 289 19.35 -9.38 4.75
C VAL A 289 17.83 -9.30 4.84
N GLN A 290 17.13 -9.04 3.73
CA GLN A 290 15.67 -8.88 3.72
C GLN A 290 14.94 -10.19 4.07
N LEU A 291 15.41 -11.32 3.56
CA LEU A 291 14.85 -12.64 3.86
C LEU A 291 15.18 -13.05 5.30
N MET A 292 16.46 -13.00 5.70
CA MET A 292 16.90 -13.52 6.99
C MET A 292 16.59 -12.61 8.17
N SER A 293 16.25 -11.33 7.94
CA SER A 293 15.73 -10.44 9.00
C SER A 293 14.28 -10.73 9.37
N ASN A 294 13.52 -11.38 8.49
CA ASN A 294 12.09 -11.64 8.66
C ASN A 294 11.78 -13.14 8.91
N LEU A 295 12.77 -14.03 8.76
CA LEU A 295 12.63 -15.47 8.96
C LEU A 295 13.24 -15.90 10.29
N HIS A 296 12.38 -16.33 11.22
CA HIS A 296 12.80 -16.95 12.47
C HIS A 296 12.27 -18.40 12.52
N HIS A 297 13.16 -19.36 12.30
CA HIS A 297 12.84 -20.78 12.40
C HIS A 297 13.92 -21.51 13.19
N LYS A 298 13.52 -22.48 14.03
CA LYS A 298 14.43 -23.28 14.88
C LYS A 298 15.54 -24.00 14.08
N ASN A 299 15.27 -24.33 12.82
CA ASN A 299 16.18 -25.07 11.93
C ASN A 299 16.86 -24.20 10.85
N LEU A 300 16.72 -22.86 10.92
CA LEU A 300 17.42 -21.93 10.02
C LEU A 300 18.51 -21.16 10.78
N VAL A 301 19.68 -21.04 10.16
CA VAL A 301 20.82 -20.33 10.75
C VAL A 301 20.46 -18.86 10.95
N ARG A 302 20.59 -18.37 12.17
CA ARG A 302 20.18 -17.02 12.53
C ARG A 302 21.21 -15.97 12.09
N LEU A 303 20.74 -14.96 11.35
CA LEU A 303 21.51 -13.75 11.08
C LEU A 303 21.62 -12.91 12.35
N GLN A 304 22.83 -12.69 12.85
CA GLN A 304 23.09 -11.89 14.05
C GLN A 304 23.32 -10.41 13.74
N GLY A 305 23.78 -10.11 12.53
CA GLY A 305 24.02 -8.75 12.06
C GLY A 305 24.73 -8.73 10.72
N PHE A 306 25.06 -7.53 10.27
CA PHE A 306 25.79 -7.32 9.02
C PHE A 306 26.73 -6.12 9.18
N SER A 307 27.71 -6.02 8.28
CA SER A 307 28.61 -4.86 8.19
C SER A 307 28.70 -4.38 6.74
N LEU A 308 28.55 -3.07 6.60
CA LEU A 308 28.63 -2.31 5.35
C LEU A 308 29.77 -1.30 5.50
N GLU A 309 30.91 -1.58 4.88
CA GLU A 309 32.08 -0.69 4.95
C GLU A 309 32.72 -0.56 3.56
N GLY A 310 32.52 0.58 2.90
CA GLY A 310 32.97 0.78 1.52
C GLY A 310 32.34 -0.24 0.57
N LYS A 311 33.16 -1.05 -0.11
CA LYS A 311 32.74 -2.17 -0.97
C LYS A 311 32.54 -3.49 -0.21
N GLU A 312 32.92 -3.57 1.06
CA GLU A 312 32.74 -4.79 1.85
C GLU A 312 31.27 -4.99 2.21
N ARG A 313 30.82 -6.22 2.02
CA ARG A 313 29.49 -6.71 2.40
C ARG A 313 29.67 -7.96 3.23
N LEU A 314 29.45 -7.83 4.53
CA LEU A 314 29.65 -8.93 5.48
C LEU A 314 28.31 -9.28 6.14
N LEU A 315 27.96 -10.57 6.11
CA LEU A 315 26.83 -11.12 6.84
C LEU A 315 27.36 -11.96 8.00
N ILE A 316 26.82 -11.74 9.20
CA ILE A 316 27.31 -12.37 10.43
C ILE A 316 26.21 -13.29 10.95
N TYR A 317 26.48 -14.58 10.91
CA TYR A 317 25.60 -15.65 11.38
C TYR A 317 26.10 -16.22 12.71
N GLU A 318 25.25 -16.96 13.38
CA GLU A 318 25.72 -17.93 14.37
C GLU A 318 26.57 -19.02 13.74
N PHE A 319 27.58 -19.47 14.50
CA PHE A 319 28.39 -20.60 14.10
C PHE A 319 27.65 -21.89 14.41
N VAL A 320 27.43 -22.72 13.38
CA VAL A 320 26.83 -24.05 13.52
C VAL A 320 27.95 -25.08 13.44
N PRO A 321 28.28 -25.79 14.54
CA PRO A 321 29.47 -26.65 14.61
C PRO A 321 29.38 -27.88 13.69
N ASN A 322 28.18 -28.37 13.43
CA ASN A 322 27.95 -29.55 12.59
C ASN A 322 27.95 -29.23 11.09
N GLY A 323 28.10 -27.95 10.71
CA GLY A 323 28.07 -27.52 9.32
C GLY A 323 26.67 -27.65 8.71
N SER A 324 26.63 -27.67 7.38
CA SER A 324 25.42 -27.61 6.59
C SER A 324 24.81 -28.99 6.34
N LEU A 325 23.48 -29.03 6.20
CA LEU A 325 22.70 -30.27 6.07
C LEU A 325 23.07 -31.09 4.82
N ASP A 326 23.54 -30.45 3.74
CA ASP A 326 24.02 -31.12 2.53
C ASP A 326 25.14 -32.12 2.84
N LYS A 327 26.01 -31.83 3.82
CA LYS A 327 27.10 -32.72 4.25
C LYS A 327 26.61 -34.00 4.91
N PHE A 328 25.36 -34.06 5.32
CA PHE A 328 24.72 -35.27 5.84
C PHE A 328 23.84 -35.92 4.78
N LEU A 329 23.18 -35.15 3.91
CA LEU A 329 22.28 -35.68 2.89
C LEU A 329 23.02 -36.40 1.75
N PHE A 330 24.21 -35.90 1.37
CA PHE A 330 24.95 -36.38 0.20
C PHE A 330 26.22 -37.18 0.54
N ASP A 331 26.61 -37.26 1.80
CA ASP A 331 27.72 -38.10 2.25
C ASP A 331 27.24 -39.55 2.44
N PRO A 332 27.84 -40.55 1.76
CA PRO A 332 27.38 -41.94 1.79
C PRO A 332 27.34 -42.56 3.19
N VAL A 333 28.21 -42.12 4.09
CA VAL A 333 28.32 -42.64 5.46
C VAL A 333 27.41 -41.85 6.38
N LYS A 334 27.42 -40.51 6.30
CA LYS A 334 26.65 -39.67 7.22
C LYS A 334 25.15 -39.65 6.93
N LYS A 335 24.74 -40.02 5.71
CA LYS A 335 23.32 -40.15 5.35
C LYS A 335 22.57 -41.14 6.23
N ALA A 336 23.27 -42.15 6.77
CA ALA A 336 22.70 -43.12 7.70
C ALA A 336 22.32 -42.53 9.06
N TYR A 337 22.90 -41.38 9.45
CA TYR A 337 22.54 -40.68 10.69
C TYR A 337 21.23 -39.87 10.58
N LEU A 338 20.68 -39.71 9.36
CA LEU A 338 19.41 -39.05 9.11
C LEU A 338 18.37 -40.08 8.70
N ASP A 339 17.76 -40.75 9.68
CA ASP A 339 16.59 -41.59 9.45
C ASP A 339 15.37 -40.75 9.02
N TRP A 340 14.30 -41.43 8.60
CA TRP A 340 13.12 -40.73 8.05
C TRP A 340 12.42 -39.84 9.08
N GLU A 341 12.38 -40.28 10.34
CA GLU A 341 11.80 -39.52 11.44
C GLU A 341 12.57 -38.22 11.70
N THR A 342 13.91 -38.30 11.72
CA THR A 342 14.79 -37.16 11.89
C THR A 342 14.67 -36.18 10.73
N ARG A 343 14.55 -36.67 9.49
CA ARG A 343 14.34 -35.83 8.30
C ARG A 343 13.02 -35.06 8.37
N TYR A 344 11.94 -35.71 8.79
CA TYR A 344 10.64 -35.06 8.92
C TYR A 344 10.66 -33.94 9.96
N LYS A 345 11.30 -34.18 11.12
CA LYS A 345 11.49 -33.18 12.19
C LYS A 345 12.36 -31.97 11.81
N ILE A 346 13.17 -32.08 10.75
CA ILE A 346 13.95 -30.95 10.21
C ILE A 346 13.06 -29.99 9.41
N ILE A 347 12.00 -30.51 8.78
CA ILE A 347 11.07 -29.75 7.93
C ILE A 347 9.99 -29.03 8.77
N GLU A 348 9.47 -29.69 9.81
CA GLU A 348 8.66 -29.05 10.87
C GLU A 348 9.46 -28.08 11.72
#